data_AF-A0A1V1PDI6-F1
#
_entry.id   AF-A0A1V1PDI6-F1
#
_cell.length_a   1.000
_cell.length_b   1.000
_cell.length_c   1.000
_cell.angle_alpha   90.00
_cell.angle_beta   90.00
_cell.angle_gamma   90.00
#
_symmetry.space_group_name_H-M   'P 1'
#
loop_
_entity.id
_entity.type
_entity.pdbx_description
1 polymer ?
#
loop_
_entity_poly.entity_id
_entity_poly.type
_entity_poly.pdbx_seq_one_letter_code
_entity_poly.pdbx_strand_id
1 'polypeptide(L)'
;MALYRRLIDTEKVQIFISGSSAKLLSSEIATCLRGRSLPIVMHPFSFSEFLRYHNYFSTVPKSFGSKNAAILRNAVCHYFSTGGFPEVQLLEKQLQTEILQGYLDSVLLKDIIERHHVTNITALKYLLRQIMHSCSEKFSINKFYHTMKSMSVKCSKDNLYTYMEYLTDAFVCYKIPIHTLSEKTRIVNPVKVYVIDNGLVNAMTFKFTNRQWYCRKRLQMVNPAKI
;
A
#
# COMPACT_ATOMS: atom_id res chain seq x y z
N MET A 1 -8.09 -26.30 8.45
CA MET A 1 -6.88 -26.14 9.29
C MET A 1 -6.29 -27.49 9.74
N ALA A 2 -7.08 -28.46 10.22
CA ALA A 2 -6.55 -29.79 10.60
C ALA A 2 -5.88 -30.60 9.46
N LEU A 3 -6.29 -30.40 8.21
CA LEU A 3 -5.82 -31.18 7.05
C LEU A 3 -4.33 -30.94 6.71
N TYR A 4 -3.88 -29.69 6.58
CA TYR A 4 -2.47 -29.42 6.23
C TYR A 4 -1.52 -29.88 7.33
N ARG A 5 -1.95 -29.82 8.60
CA ARG A 5 -1.10 -30.22 9.72
C ARG A 5 -0.83 -31.72 9.67
N ARG A 6 -1.88 -32.50 9.42
CA ARG A 6 -1.75 -33.94 9.18
C ARG A 6 -0.82 -34.22 8.00
N LEU A 7 -0.97 -33.50 6.89
CA LEU A 7 -0.13 -33.70 5.70
C LEU A 7 1.35 -33.38 5.98
N ILE A 8 1.65 -32.28 6.68
CA ILE A 8 3.04 -31.91 7.04
C ILE A 8 3.67 -32.90 8.02
N ASP A 9 2.90 -33.43 8.97
CA ASP A 9 3.43 -34.36 9.98
C ASP A 9 3.50 -35.82 9.48
N THR A 10 2.73 -36.19 8.45
CA THR A 10 2.67 -37.59 7.95
C THR A 10 3.45 -37.81 6.66
N GLU A 11 3.52 -36.80 5.77
CA GLU A 11 4.06 -36.94 4.42
C GLU A 11 5.31 -36.07 4.21
N LYS A 12 6.26 -36.53 3.40
CA LYS A 12 7.43 -35.72 2.98
C LYS A 12 7.05 -34.83 1.79
N VAL A 13 6.23 -33.80 2.05
CA VAL A 13 5.72 -32.89 1.01
C VAL A 13 6.02 -31.43 1.33
N GLN A 14 6.25 -30.63 0.28
CA GLN A 14 6.33 -29.17 0.37
C GLN A 14 4.98 -28.57 -0.05
N ILE A 15 4.34 -27.85 0.86
CA ILE A 15 3.01 -27.27 0.63
C ILE A 15 3.17 -25.77 0.35
N PHE A 16 2.67 -25.33 -0.80
CA PHE A 16 2.54 -23.92 -1.14
C PHE A 16 1.10 -23.49 -0.94
N ILE A 17 0.88 -22.47 -0.11
CA ILE A 17 -0.44 -21.91 0.16
C ILE A 17 -0.44 -20.49 -0.40
N SER A 18 -1.31 -20.24 -1.37
CA SER A 18 -1.57 -18.91 -1.91
C SER A 18 -3.01 -18.50 -1.66
N GLY A 19 -3.24 -17.21 -1.50
CA GLY A 19 -4.56 -16.65 -1.74
C GLY A 19 -4.61 -15.15 -1.50
N SER A 20 -5.77 -14.57 -1.77
CA SER A 20 -5.94 -13.13 -1.99
C SER A 20 -6.26 -12.33 -0.73
N SER A 21 -6.29 -12.96 0.45
CA SER A 21 -6.64 -12.28 1.71
C SER A 21 -5.44 -12.17 2.63
N ALA A 22 -5.34 -11.04 3.34
CA ALA A 22 -4.37 -10.83 4.41
C ALA A 22 -4.53 -11.85 5.55
N LYS A 23 -5.68 -12.54 5.64
CA LYS A 23 -5.89 -13.69 6.54
C LYS A 23 -4.95 -14.85 6.24
N LEU A 24 -4.61 -15.07 4.96
CA LEU A 24 -3.71 -16.14 4.55
C LEU A 24 -2.23 -15.86 4.87
N LEU A 25 -1.90 -14.59 5.09
CA LEU A 25 -0.57 -14.13 5.52
C LEU A 25 -0.46 -13.93 7.04
N SER A 26 -1.56 -14.15 7.77
CA SER A 26 -1.65 -13.79 9.17
C SER A 26 -0.73 -14.62 10.07
N SER A 27 -0.43 -14.04 11.23
CA SER A 27 0.13 -14.76 12.37
C SER A 27 -0.65 -16.03 12.69
N GLU A 28 -1.94 -16.16 12.35
CA GLU A 28 -2.74 -17.37 12.58
C GLU A 28 -2.21 -18.58 11.81
N ILE A 29 -1.81 -18.43 10.54
CA ILE A 29 -1.23 -19.53 9.75
C ILE A 29 0.18 -19.86 10.24
N ALA A 30 1.00 -18.85 10.52
CA ALA A 30 2.31 -19.07 11.14
C ALA A 30 2.18 -19.77 12.51
N THR A 31 1.17 -19.39 13.32
CA THR A 31 0.86 -19.99 14.62
C THR A 31 0.38 -21.44 14.46
N CYS A 32 -0.50 -21.68 13.50
CA CYS A 32 -1.02 -23.01 13.19
C CYS A 32 0.06 -23.97 12.69
N LEU A 33 1.00 -23.45 11.89
CA LEU A 33 2.16 -24.19 11.39
C LEU A 33 3.33 -24.18 12.38
N ARG A 34 3.15 -23.63 13.59
CA ARG A 34 4.15 -23.53 14.67
C ARG A 34 5.50 -23.01 14.18
N GLY A 35 5.48 -21.98 13.34
CA GLY A 35 6.68 -21.37 12.78
C GLY A 35 7.35 -22.15 11.65
N ARG A 36 6.78 -23.27 11.17
CA ARG A 36 7.30 -24.05 10.02
C ARG A 36 6.82 -23.50 8.66
N SER A 37 6.52 -22.21 8.60
CA SER A 37 6.03 -21.55 7.39
C SER A 37 6.91 -20.36 7.06
N LEU A 38 7.30 -20.23 5.80
CA LEU A 38 8.01 -19.06 5.29
C LEU A 38 7.01 -18.17 4.53
N PRO A 39 6.59 -17.02 5.08
CA PRO A 39 5.70 -16.12 4.38
C PRO A 39 6.46 -15.41 3.26
N ILE A 40 5.84 -15.36 2.08
CA ILE A 40 6.33 -14.58 0.93
C ILE A 40 5.26 -13.55 0.61
N VAL A 41 5.61 -12.27 0.74
CA VAL A 41 4.71 -11.16 0.42
C VAL A 41 4.87 -10.79 -1.05
N MET A 42 3.76 -10.79 -1.79
CA MET A 42 3.72 -10.38 -3.18
C MET A 42 3.30 -8.91 -3.27
N HIS A 43 4.18 -8.07 -3.77
CA HIS A 43 3.90 -6.66 -4.02
C HIS A 43 3.41 -6.46 -5.47
N PRO A 44 2.77 -5.32 -5.78
CA PRO A 44 2.61 -4.88 -7.15
C PRO A 44 3.97 -4.79 -7.84
N PHE A 45 3.96 -4.76 -9.17
CA PHE A 45 5.19 -4.67 -9.96
C PHE A 45 6.08 -3.54 -9.45
N SER A 46 7.32 -3.90 -9.15
CA SER A 46 8.40 -2.95 -9.04
C SER A 46 8.58 -2.18 -10.35
N PHE A 47 9.22 -1.02 -10.30
CA PHE A 47 9.47 -0.25 -11.51
C PHE A 47 10.28 -1.05 -12.56
N SER A 48 11.19 -1.94 -12.13
CA SER A 48 11.93 -2.81 -13.05
C SER A 48 11.06 -3.89 -13.69
N GLU A 49 10.09 -4.47 -12.96
CA GLU A 49 9.09 -5.39 -13.52
C GLU A 49 8.18 -4.67 -14.50
N PHE A 50 7.73 -3.46 -14.17
CA PHE A 50 6.95 -2.63 -15.08
C PHE A 50 7.70 -2.33 -16.38
N LEU A 51 8.98 -1.95 -16.30
CA LEU A 51 9.80 -1.70 -17.49
C LEU A 51 9.92 -2.93 -18.40
N ARG A 52 10.07 -4.12 -17.80
CA ARG A 52 10.12 -5.39 -18.53
C ARG A 52 8.77 -5.74 -19.15
N TYR A 53 7.69 -5.60 -18.38
CA TYR A 53 6.32 -5.89 -18.82
C TYR A 53 5.91 -5.05 -20.03
N HIS A 54 6.23 -3.75 -20.02
CA HIS A 54 5.94 -2.82 -21.11
C HIS A 54 7.01 -2.78 -22.21
N ASN A 55 8.00 -3.67 -22.16
CA ASN A 55 9.09 -3.75 -23.15
C ASN A 55 9.85 -2.42 -23.38
N TYR A 56 9.99 -1.58 -22.35
CA TYR A 56 10.76 -0.33 -22.46
C TYR A 56 12.25 -0.59 -22.72
N PHE A 57 12.77 -1.70 -22.17
CA PHE A 57 14.15 -2.15 -22.36
C PHE A 57 14.20 -3.68 -22.41
N SER A 58 14.90 -4.25 -23.39
CA SER A 58 15.15 -5.70 -23.48
C SER A 58 16.11 -6.20 -22.39
N THR A 59 17.04 -5.33 -21.95
CA THR A 59 18.00 -5.57 -20.86
C THR A 59 18.19 -4.29 -20.06
N VAL A 60 18.43 -4.38 -18.76
CA VAL A 60 18.67 -3.20 -17.90
C VAL A 60 19.79 -2.35 -18.51
N PRO A 61 19.54 -1.08 -18.87
CA PRO A 61 20.53 -0.26 -19.55
C PRO A 61 21.72 -0.01 -18.62
N LYS A 62 22.92 -0.40 -19.06
CA LYS A 62 24.18 -0.19 -18.32
C LYS A 62 24.70 1.25 -18.37
N SER A 63 24.19 2.07 -19.29
CA SER A 63 24.57 3.47 -19.47
C SER A 63 23.35 4.37 -19.59
N PHE A 64 23.37 5.48 -18.86
CA PHE A 64 22.29 6.48 -18.79
C PHE A 64 22.56 7.66 -19.73
N GLY A 65 22.72 7.39 -21.03
CA GLY A 65 22.78 8.42 -22.05
C GLY A 65 21.47 9.23 -22.13
N SER A 66 21.50 10.39 -22.80
CA SER A 66 20.35 11.31 -22.93
C SER A 66 19.07 10.63 -23.43
N LYS A 67 19.20 9.73 -24.42
CA LYS A 67 18.09 8.92 -24.96
C LYS A 67 17.46 7.99 -23.91
N ASN A 68 18.29 7.23 -23.19
CA ASN A 68 17.80 6.31 -22.15
C ASN A 68 17.15 7.07 -21.00
N ALA A 69 17.71 8.22 -20.62
CA ALA A 69 17.12 9.09 -19.60
C ALA A 69 15.74 9.62 -20.01
N ALA A 70 15.53 9.97 -21.29
CA ALA A 70 14.22 10.40 -21.78
C ALA A 70 13.17 9.27 -21.72
N ILE A 71 13.55 8.06 -22.16
CA ILE A 71 12.70 6.87 -22.09
C ILE A 71 12.32 6.57 -20.63
N LEU A 72 13.30 6.56 -19.72
CA LEU A 72 13.07 6.32 -18.30
C LEU A 72 12.16 7.37 -17.68
N ARG A 73 12.33 8.66 -18.00
CA ARG A 73 11.42 9.71 -17.50
C ARG A 73 9.99 9.47 -17.94
N ASN A 74 9.78 9.09 -19.21
CA ASN A 74 8.44 8.77 -19.71
C ASN A 74 7.87 7.53 -19.00
N ALA A 75 8.66 6.47 -18.87
CA ALA A 75 8.25 5.25 -18.19
C ALA A 75 7.91 5.48 -16.71
N VAL A 76 8.69 6.32 -16.00
CA VAL A 76 8.39 6.72 -14.63
C VAL A 76 7.05 7.46 -14.56
N CYS A 77 6.80 8.43 -15.43
CA CYS A 77 5.51 9.12 -15.49
C CYS A 77 4.34 8.15 -15.75
N HIS A 78 4.54 7.19 -16.65
CA HIS A 78 3.55 6.15 -16.94
C HIS A 78 3.30 5.28 -15.69
N TYR A 79 4.35 4.77 -15.06
CA TYR A 79 4.27 3.98 -13.83
C TYR A 79 3.57 4.73 -12.68
N PHE A 80 3.88 6.01 -12.47
CA PHE A 80 3.21 6.81 -11.44
C PHE A 80 1.74 7.11 -11.75
N SER A 81 1.33 7.05 -13.03
CA SER A 81 -0.07 7.25 -13.43
C SER A 81 -0.88 5.95 -13.31
N THR A 82 -0.32 4.85 -13.79
CA THR A 82 -0.98 3.54 -13.89
C THR A 82 -0.87 2.74 -12.59
N GLY A 83 0.26 2.82 -11.90
CA GLY A 83 0.59 1.95 -10.79
C GLY A 83 1.26 0.65 -11.23
N GLY A 84 1.55 -0.22 -10.25
CA GLY A 84 2.20 -1.52 -10.44
C GLY A 84 1.27 -2.72 -10.45
N PHE A 85 -0.05 -2.55 -10.30
CA PHE A 85 -0.98 -3.69 -10.31
C PHE A 85 -1.01 -4.37 -11.70
N PRO A 86 -0.75 -5.69 -11.82
CA PRO A 86 -0.60 -6.34 -13.13
C PRO A 86 -1.85 -6.29 -14.01
N GLU A 87 -3.03 -6.51 -13.43
CA GLU A 87 -4.30 -6.61 -14.17
C GLU A 87 -4.66 -5.32 -14.91
N VAL A 88 -4.25 -4.17 -14.37
CA VAL A 88 -4.65 -2.85 -14.90
C VAL A 88 -3.66 -2.23 -15.89
N GLN A 89 -2.57 -2.92 -16.21
CA GLN A 89 -1.46 -2.35 -16.99
C GLN A 89 -1.82 -1.99 -18.43
N LEU A 90 -2.72 -2.74 -19.05
CA LEU A 90 -3.08 -2.62 -20.47
C LEU A 90 -4.54 -2.19 -20.67
N LEU A 91 -5.23 -1.81 -19.59
CA LEU A 91 -6.64 -1.45 -19.63
C LEU A 91 -6.82 0.04 -19.88
N GLU A 92 -8.00 0.40 -20.40
CA GLU A 92 -8.40 1.79 -20.47
C GLU A 92 -8.53 2.40 -19.07
N LYS A 93 -8.26 3.70 -18.97
CA LYS A 93 -8.16 4.43 -17.69
C LYS A 93 -9.44 4.37 -16.84
N GLN A 94 -10.61 4.32 -17.48
CA GLN A 94 -11.90 4.16 -16.81
C GLN A 94 -11.95 2.81 -16.09
N LEU A 95 -11.75 1.72 -16.83
CA LEU A 95 -11.78 0.36 -16.31
C LEU A 95 -10.68 0.10 -15.27
N GLN A 96 -9.48 0.64 -15.50
CA GLN A 96 -8.40 0.65 -14.51
C GLN A 96 -8.86 1.25 -13.18
N THR A 97 -9.55 2.40 -13.22
CA THR A 97 -10.02 3.09 -12.01
C THR A 97 -11.06 2.24 -11.27
N GLU A 98 -12.00 1.67 -12.00
CA GLU A 98 -13.06 0.81 -11.45
C GLU A 98 -12.49 -0.44 -10.78
N ILE A 99 -11.54 -1.13 -11.43
CA ILE A 99 -10.89 -2.34 -10.87
C ILE A 99 -10.11 -1.99 -9.60
N LEU A 100 -9.32 -0.91 -9.62
CA LEU A 100 -8.52 -0.48 -8.46
C LEU A 100 -9.39 -0.05 -7.27
N GLN A 101 -10.52 0.61 -7.53
CA GLN A 101 -11.51 0.91 -6.50
C GLN A 101 -12.13 -0.38 -5.95
N GLY A 102 -12.49 -1.33 -6.82
CA GLY A 102 -13.00 -2.64 -6.44
C GLY A 102 -12.04 -3.45 -5.57
N TYR A 103 -10.73 -3.38 -5.82
CA TYR A 103 -9.72 -3.98 -4.94
C TYR A 103 -9.75 -3.37 -3.55
N LEU A 104 -9.76 -2.04 -3.44
CA LEU A 104 -9.81 -1.36 -2.14
C LEU A 104 -11.11 -1.67 -1.40
N ASP A 105 -12.25 -1.69 -2.08
CA ASP A 105 -13.53 -2.05 -1.47
C ASP A 105 -13.52 -3.49 -0.97
N SER A 106 -12.94 -4.42 -1.73
CA SER A 106 -12.79 -5.81 -1.33
C SER A 106 -11.90 -5.98 -0.10
N VAL A 107 -10.75 -5.30 -0.06
CA VAL A 107 -9.83 -5.30 1.08
C VAL A 107 -10.49 -4.66 2.30
N LEU A 108 -11.15 -3.50 2.12
CA LEU A 108 -11.83 -2.79 3.19
C LEU A 108 -12.94 -3.65 3.81
N LEU A 109 -13.74 -4.33 2.98
CA LEU A 109 -14.82 -5.17 3.45
C LEU A 109 -14.30 -6.44 4.12
N LYS A 110 -13.54 -7.27 3.39
CA LYS A 110 -13.18 -8.63 3.82
C LYS A 110 -12.02 -8.64 4.81
N ASP A 111 -10.96 -7.89 4.53
CA ASP A 111 -9.73 -7.94 5.31
C ASP A 111 -9.76 -6.99 6.52
N ILE A 112 -10.64 -5.98 6.53
CA ILE A 112 -10.73 -5.01 7.63
C ILE A 112 -12.08 -5.11 8.37
N ILE A 113 -13.20 -4.80 7.70
CA ILE A 113 -14.50 -4.67 8.38
C ILE A 113 -14.98 -6.02 8.94
N GLU A 114 -15.03 -7.05 8.11
CA GLU A 114 -15.48 -8.39 8.51
C GLU A 114 -14.51 -9.03 9.49
N ARG A 115 -13.20 -8.90 9.24
CA ARG A 115 -12.15 -9.51 10.06
C ARG A 115 -12.07 -8.95 11.47
N HIS A 116 -12.15 -7.63 11.61
CA HIS A 116 -11.99 -6.95 12.89
C HIS A 116 -13.31 -6.46 13.49
N HIS A 117 -14.45 -6.85 12.89
CA HIS A 117 -15.80 -6.44 13.29
C HIS A 117 -15.92 -4.92 13.50
N VAL A 118 -15.42 -4.15 12.53
CA VAL A 118 -15.36 -2.69 12.64
C VAL A 118 -16.77 -2.11 12.68
N THR A 119 -17.10 -1.44 13.79
CA THR A 119 -18.42 -0.82 13.98
C THR A 119 -18.56 0.53 13.28
N ASN A 120 -17.52 1.38 13.30
CA ASN A 120 -17.56 2.71 12.72
C ASN A 120 -16.90 2.77 11.34
N ILE A 121 -17.64 2.24 10.35
CA ILE A 121 -17.20 2.19 8.95
C ILE A 121 -16.98 3.61 8.39
N THR A 122 -17.79 4.58 8.81
CA THR A 122 -17.69 5.97 8.34
C THR A 122 -16.34 6.59 8.69
N ALA A 123 -15.89 6.46 9.94
CA ALA A 123 -14.59 6.97 10.36
C ALA A 123 -13.43 6.27 9.65
N LEU A 124 -13.52 4.96 9.43
CA LEU A 124 -12.54 4.19 8.66
C LEU A 124 -12.47 4.67 7.19
N LYS A 125 -13.61 4.88 6.53
CA LYS A 125 -13.65 5.41 5.16
C LYS A 125 -13.06 6.81 5.05
N TYR A 126 -13.31 7.68 6.03
CA TYR A 126 -12.68 9.01 6.07
C TYR A 126 -11.18 8.93 6.28
N LEU A 127 -10.70 8.04 7.16
CA LEU A 127 -9.28 7.81 7.37
C LEU A 127 -8.59 7.34 6.08
N LEU A 128 -9.17 6.34 5.41
CA LEU A 128 -8.68 5.85 4.12
C LEU A 128 -8.59 6.98 3.08
N ARG A 129 -9.66 7.76 2.94
CA ARG A 129 -9.70 8.90 2.00
C ARG A 129 -8.62 9.94 2.32
N GLN A 130 -8.43 10.25 3.59
CA GLN A 130 -7.41 11.20 4.02
C GLN A 130 -5.99 10.68 3.69
N ILE A 131 -5.73 9.39 3.93
CA ILE A 131 -4.45 8.76 3.60
C ILE A 131 -4.20 8.79 2.08
N MET A 132 -5.21 8.49 1.27
CA MET A 132 -5.10 8.54 -0.19
C MET A 132 -4.76 9.95 -0.67
N HIS A 133 -5.45 10.97 -0.15
CA HIS A 133 -5.23 12.36 -0.54
C HIS A 133 -3.88 12.92 -0.05
N SER A 134 -3.44 12.55 1.16
CA SER A 134 -2.19 13.03 1.78
C SER A 134 -1.05 12.00 1.71
N CYS A 135 -1.07 11.14 0.68
CA CYS A 135 -0.06 10.11 0.51
C CYS A 135 1.34 10.71 0.35
N SER A 136 2.30 10.20 1.14
CA SER A 136 3.68 10.68 1.31
C SER A 136 3.86 11.93 2.19
N GLU A 137 2.79 12.43 2.82
CA GLU A 137 2.88 13.55 3.77
C GLU A 137 2.94 13.06 5.22
N LYS A 138 3.32 13.96 6.13
CA LYS A 138 3.30 13.68 7.58
C LYS A 138 1.85 13.62 8.04
N PHE A 139 1.46 12.48 8.61
CA PHE A 139 0.14 12.21 9.12
C PHE A 139 0.16 12.17 10.65
N SER A 140 -0.78 12.87 11.28
CA SER A 140 -0.99 12.86 12.72
C SER A 140 -2.42 12.46 13.02
N ILE A 141 -2.59 11.35 13.74
CA ILE A 141 -3.89 10.84 14.16
C ILE A 141 -4.59 11.84 15.09
N ASN A 142 -3.84 12.54 15.95
CA ASN A 142 -4.38 13.61 16.78
C ASN A 142 -5.00 14.73 15.94
N LYS A 143 -4.30 15.20 14.90
CA LYS A 143 -4.83 16.22 14.00
C LYS A 143 -6.08 15.73 13.27
N PHE A 144 -6.04 14.51 12.75
CA PHE A 144 -7.17 13.89 12.05
C PHE A 144 -8.40 13.73 12.98
N TYR A 145 -8.19 13.31 14.23
CA TYR A 145 -9.26 13.22 15.23
C TYR A 145 -9.98 14.56 15.45
N HIS A 146 -9.24 15.68 15.53
CA HIS A 146 -9.85 17.00 15.67
C HIS A 146 -10.67 17.38 14.43
N THR A 147 -10.21 17.04 13.22
CA THR A 147 -11.00 17.19 11.99
C THR A 147 -12.30 16.38 12.06
N MET A 148 -12.24 15.12 12.46
CA MET A 148 -13.43 14.27 12.60
C MET A 148 -14.44 14.83 13.61
N LYS A 149 -13.95 15.35 14.74
CA LYS A 149 -14.78 16.01 15.75
C LYS A 149 -15.46 17.27 15.19
N SER A 150 -14.76 18.08 14.39
CA SER A 150 -15.36 19.26 13.73
C SER A 150 -16.44 18.92 12.70
N MET A 151 -16.36 17.73 12.10
CA MET A 151 -17.38 17.20 11.18
C MET A 151 -18.51 16.47 11.91
N SER A 152 -18.56 16.53 13.25
CA SER A 152 -19.53 15.82 14.10
C SER A 152 -19.53 14.30 13.92
N VAL A 153 -18.42 13.72 13.44
CA VAL A 153 -18.28 12.26 13.31
C VAL A 153 -17.79 11.70 14.64
N LYS A 154 -18.65 10.94 15.31
CA LYS A 154 -18.31 10.27 16.59
C LYS A 154 -17.22 9.23 16.35
N CYS A 155 -16.03 9.43 16.91
CA CYS A 155 -14.96 8.45 16.93
C CYS A 155 -14.09 8.66 18.19
N SER A 156 -13.38 7.62 18.65
CA SER A 156 -12.33 7.74 19.66
C SER A 156 -10.97 7.81 18.98
N LYS A 157 -9.96 8.38 19.65
CA LYS A 157 -8.58 8.37 19.15
C LYS A 157 -8.06 6.94 19.01
N ASP A 158 -8.34 6.09 19.99
CA ASP A 158 -7.90 4.70 20.00
C ASP A 158 -8.43 3.93 18.79
N ASN A 159 -9.70 4.14 18.42
CA ASN A 159 -10.25 3.53 17.21
C ASN A 159 -9.49 3.97 15.95
N LEU A 160 -9.06 5.24 15.87
CA LEU A 160 -8.31 5.74 14.72
C LEU A 160 -6.90 5.16 14.65
N TYR A 161 -6.22 4.97 15.79
CA TYR A 161 -4.95 4.25 15.84
C TYR A 161 -5.14 2.80 15.38
N THR A 162 -6.15 2.12 15.91
CA THR A 162 -6.48 0.74 15.54
C THR A 162 -6.82 0.61 14.05
N TYR A 163 -7.60 1.53 13.48
CA TYR A 163 -7.91 1.52 12.05
C TYR A 163 -6.68 1.77 11.18
N MET A 164 -5.73 2.57 11.66
CA MET A 164 -4.45 2.77 10.98
C MET A 164 -3.61 1.48 10.97
N GLU A 165 -3.61 0.71 12.05
CA GLU A 165 -2.97 -0.62 12.08
C GLU A 165 -3.66 -1.57 11.11
N TYR A 166 -5.00 -1.63 11.09
CA TYR A 166 -5.74 -2.51 10.18
C TYR A 166 -5.44 -2.22 8.70
N LEU A 167 -5.33 -0.93 8.34
CA LEU A 167 -4.93 -0.53 6.98
C LEU A 167 -3.49 -0.95 6.65
N THR A 168 -2.61 -0.95 7.64
CA THR A 168 -1.22 -1.38 7.47
C THR A 168 -1.13 -2.90 7.32
N ASP A 169 -1.86 -3.65 8.16
CA ASP A 169 -1.93 -5.12 8.14
C ASP A 169 -2.59 -5.67 6.88
N ALA A 170 -3.54 -4.91 6.32
CA ALA A 170 -4.20 -5.22 5.06
C ALA A 170 -3.38 -4.79 3.82
N PHE A 171 -2.12 -4.37 3.99
CA PHE A 171 -1.21 -3.92 2.92
C PHE A 171 -1.76 -2.74 2.09
N VAL A 172 -2.67 -1.93 2.63
CA VAL A 172 -3.18 -0.74 1.94
C VAL A 172 -2.12 0.36 1.97
N CYS A 173 -1.44 0.52 3.11
CA CYS A 173 -0.40 1.52 3.29
C CYS A 173 0.70 1.08 4.26
N TYR A 174 1.79 1.83 4.27
CA TYR A 174 2.92 1.68 5.18
C TYR A 174 3.15 2.96 5.95
N LYS A 175 3.49 2.82 7.23
CA LYS A 175 3.96 3.91 8.08
C LYS A 175 5.48 3.94 8.05
N ILE A 176 6.04 5.10 7.74
CA ILE A 176 7.47 5.39 7.84
C ILE A 176 7.64 6.39 8.99
N PRO A 177 8.09 5.95 10.17
CA PRO A 177 8.36 6.85 11.27
C PRO A 177 9.62 7.68 10.99
N ILE A 178 9.83 8.72 11.79
CA ILE A 178 11.05 9.52 11.68
C ILE A 178 12.30 8.70 12.05
N HIS A 179 13.39 8.96 11.33
CA HIS A 179 14.68 8.35 11.64
C HIS A 179 15.26 9.01 12.89
N THR A 180 15.28 8.27 14.00
CA THR A 180 15.85 8.71 15.28
C THR A 180 16.23 7.48 16.11
N LEU A 181 17.25 7.63 16.96
CA LEU A 181 17.69 6.59 17.90
C LEU A 181 16.70 6.40 19.07
N SER A 182 15.93 7.45 19.40
CA SER A 182 14.99 7.42 20.52
C SER A 182 13.63 6.87 20.10
N GLU A 183 13.23 5.73 20.66
CA GLU A 183 11.93 5.12 20.39
C GLU A 183 10.77 6.01 20.85
N LYS A 184 10.92 6.70 22.00
CA LYS A 184 9.93 7.68 22.47
C LYS A 184 9.72 8.79 21.44
N THR A 185 10.80 9.29 20.86
CA THR A 185 10.74 10.34 19.84
C THR A 185 10.09 9.81 18.57
N ARG A 186 10.33 8.55 18.21
CA ARG A 186 9.72 7.87 17.06
C ARG A 186 8.20 7.73 17.19
N ILE A 187 7.70 7.38 18.38
CA ILE A 187 6.27 7.18 18.66
C ILE A 187 5.51 8.51 18.70
N VAL A 188 6.10 9.56 19.30
CA VAL A 188 5.41 10.85 19.49
C VAL A 188 5.30 11.65 18.18
N ASN A 189 6.28 11.52 17.30
CA ASN A 189 6.32 12.32 16.07
C ASN A 189 5.36 11.81 14.99
N PRO A 190 4.77 12.70 14.18
CA PRO A 190 3.96 12.31 13.03
C PRO A 190 4.73 11.41 12.05
N VAL A 191 4.09 10.33 11.62
CA VAL A 191 4.65 9.37 10.65
C VAL A 191 4.33 9.80 9.22
N LYS A 192 5.16 9.42 8.24
CA LYS A 192 4.77 9.52 6.83
C LYS A 192 4.01 8.27 6.44
N VAL A 193 2.91 8.43 5.71
CA VAL A 193 2.10 7.29 5.23
C VAL A 193 2.24 7.15 3.73
N TYR A 194 2.63 5.97 3.27
CA TYR A 194 2.77 5.63 1.85
C TYR A 194 1.77 4.55 1.49
N VAL A 195 0.92 4.80 0.50
CA VAL A 195 0.03 3.77 -0.06
C VAL A 195 0.88 2.78 -0.87
N ILE A 196 0.49 1.50 -0.86
CA ILE A 196 1.20 0.40 -1.54
C ILE A 196 1.47 0.70 -3.02
N ASP A 197 0.54 1.38 -3.68
CA ASP A 197 0.62 1.67 -5.11
C ASP A 197 0.07 3.05 -5.47
N ASN A 198 0.66 3.65 -6.50
CA ASN A 198 0.25 4.97 -6.99
C ASN A 198 -1.03 4.93 -7.83
N GLY A 199 -1.30 3.80 -8.49
CA GLY A 199 -2.56 3.57 -9.20
C GLY A 199 -3.74 3.69 -8.25
N LEU A 200 -3.67 3.07 -7.07
CA LEU A 200 -4.71 3.18 -6.04
C LEU A 200 -4.96 4.63 -5.61
N VAL A 201 -3.89 5.39 -5.35
CA VAL A 201 -4.01 6.82 -4.99
C VAL A 201 -4.70 7.60 -6.11
N ASN A 202 -4.33 7.32 -7.37
CA ASN A 202 -4.89 7.99 -8.53
C ASN A 202 -6.35 7.59 -8.79
N ALA A 203 -6.75 6.37 -8.45
CA ALA A 203 -8.13 5.89 -8.58
C ALA A 203 -9.05 6.49 -7.51
N MET A 204 -8.52 6.77 -6.31
CA MET A 204 -9.29 7.33 -5.18
C MET A 204 -9.30 8.86 -5.12
N THR A 205 -8.40 9.54 -5.84
CA THR A 205 -8.25 11.00 -5.77
C THR A 205 -8.62 11.65 -7.11
N PHE A 206 -9.49 12.66 -7.07
CA PHE A 206 -9.80 13.47 -8.26
C PHE A 206 -8.55 14.22 -8.75
N LYS A 207 -8.25 14.09 -10.05
CA LYS A 207 -7.07 14.71 -10.68
C LYS A 207 -7.36 16.20 -10.94
N PHE A 208 -6.78 17.11 -10.14
CA PHE A 208 -6.55 18.48 -10.61
C PHE A 208 -5.37 18.46 -11.61
N THR A 209 -5.59 19.07 -12.77
CA THR A 209 -4.85 18.95 -14.04
C THR A 209 -3.37 19.39 -14.03
N ASN A 210 -2.78 19.81 -12.91
CA ASN A 210 -1.44 20.43 -12.91
C ASN A 210 -0.34 19.52 -12.32
N ARG A 211 0.10 18.52 -13.10
CA ARG A 211 0.95 17.39 -12.64
C ARG A 211 2.45 17.45 -12.98
N GLN A 212 3.02 18.58 -13.42
CA GLN A 212 4.50 18.70 -13.42
C GLN A 212 5.08 18.88 -12.01
N TRP A 213 4.30 19.44 -11.08
CA TRP A 213 4.76 19.72 -9.71
C TRP A 213 4.77 18.48 -8.81
N TYR A 214 3.76 17.61 -8.90
CA TYR A 214 3.63 16.41 -8.05
C TYR A 214 4.72 15.36 -8.29
N CYS A 215 5.08 15.08 -9.56
CA CYS A 215 6.21 14.19 -9.88
C CYS A 215 7.55 14.77 -9.42
N ARG A 216 7.77 16.09 -9.57
CA ARG A 216 9.00 16.76 -9.11
C ARG A 216 9.17 16.69 -7.60
N LYS A 217 8.10 16.92 -6.82
CA LYS A 217 8.18 16.87 -5.35
C LYS A 217 8.43 15.45 -4.84
N ARG A 218 7.80 14.42 -5.44
CA ARG A 218 8.03 13.02 -5.06
C ARG A 218 9.44 12.53 -5.43
N LEU A 219 9.97 12.89 -6.60
CA LEU A 219 11.36 12.58 -6.96
C LEU A 219 12.38 13.28 -6.06
N GLN A 220 12.11 14.51 -5.60
CA GLN A 220 12.97 15.22 -4.64
C GLN A 220 12.96 14.60 -3.24
N MET A 221 11.88 13.92 -2.83
CA MET A 221 11.79 13.25 -1.52
C MET A 221 12.51 11.89 -1.44
N VAL A 222 12.89 11.31 -2.59
CA VAL A 222 13.68 10.07 -2.67
C VAL A 222 15.19 10.37 -2.57
N ASN A 223 15.60 11.62 -2.43
CA ASN A 223 17.01 11.99 -2.28
C ASN A 223 17.42 11.91 -0.80
N PRO A 224 18.24 10.93 -0.37
CA PRO A 224 18.71 10.80 1.01
C PRO A 224 19.72 11.89 1.42
N ALA A 225 20.11 12.79 0.52
CA ALA A 225 21.15 13.80 0.74
C ALA A 225 20.73 15.03 1.58
N LYS A 226 19.56 15.02 2.23
CA LYS A 226 19.14 16.07 3.19
C LYS A 226 18.43 15.47 4.41
N ILE A 227 19.09 14.51 5.05
CA ILE A 227 18.93 14.17 6.47
C ILE A 227 20.29 14.31 7.11
#